data_AF-A0AAD2CTZ0-F1
#
_entry.id   AF-A0AAD2CTZ0-F1
#
_cell.length_a   1.000
_cell.length_b   1.000
_cell.length_c   1.000
_cell.angle_alpha   90.00
_cell.angle_beta   90.00
_cell.angle_gamma   90.00
#
_symmetry.space_group_name_H-M   'P 1'
#
loop_
_entity.id
_entity.type
_entity.pdbx_description
1 polymer ?
#
loop_
_entity_poly.entity_id
_entity_poly.type
_entity_poly.pdbx_seq_one_letter_code
_entity_poly.pdbx_strand_id
1 'polypeptide(L)'
;MEGEESSSGTIQASYSSVAKIQAALLETLTESHVRTEVEDCMSSMLLDVETTFNLQQQLMAHSNQVQVDRLSKEQRATILEAESERVAREQERMELADHFVKELLTLSREMEKILQWKKEHEHKVKSYDELLAKLVQAEEELESANRVSYGGSPKARQPETIEKESSFSAPEAKESEKIEEGTAPAVALRIDSVPEEPIVKKPEVQETEESVTQGTKELPGQSSAEIPEEPSEEDQKPTAKLTPPVEEASPDIAAADVAVVLEEEEDDVPNLVEVDMEILMNIFGYLDAMDILNTAQINIEMYTRVDSIFGIAEDGHAMPQPTPSKPPAPAPTAPASSAAPSVTKTPPIPQKPAFASAADTGSGMGLFSSILQPRPPTTRPNAPPAKSGRPQALNGNMAKSMASKLSDAELAAIISMTEKLSKLDKEVNMLRNEKEALTAKLDGTENVKKFLIAKVRDVEIKLKQQEDEDVKITKQVASDQEVIAFLDSRVQELERSTEQVTTERALAQSELDSLKVSSSKKAIMLNDMLKYEREKLREEESEWKATKKVLVKEVKSCRAQILALQAERDGFKEQNEMLKRAIVSTGKNHASPMK
;
A
#
# COMPACT_ATOMS: atom_id res chain seq x y z
N MET A 1 -15.50 140.57 -4.70
CA MET A 1 -16.30 139.61 -3.90
C MET A 1 -16.38 138.35 -4.74
N GLU A 2 -15.28 137.61 -4.71
CA GLU A 2 -15.11 136.30 -5.34
C GLU A 2 -14.80 135.37 -4.17
N GLY A 3 -15.59 134.32 -4.03
CA GLY A 3 -15.47 133.38 -2.93
C GLY A 3 -16.81 132.72 -2.68
N GLU A 4 -16.78 131.39 -2.56
CA GLU A 4 -17.89 130.52 -2.15
C GLU A 4 -18.76 129.87 -3.25
N GLU A 5 -18.18 129.27 -4.29
CA GLU A 5 -18.88 128.20 -5.05
C GLU A 5 -18.00 126.97 -5.40
N SER A 6 -16.82 126.80 -4.77
CA SER A 6 -15.88 125.70 -5.10
C SER A 6 -15.70 124.65 -3.98
N SER A 7 -16.72 124.42 -3.15
CA SER A 7 -16.65 123.45 -2.03
C SER A 7 -17.54 122.20 -2.21
N SER A 8 -18.45 122.18 -3.19
CA SER A 8 -19.37 121.04 -3.38
C SER A 8 -18.77 119.85 -4.14
N GLY A 9 -17.76 120.08 -5.01
CA GLY A 9 -17.14 119.03 -5.84
C GLY A 9 -16.19 118.07 -5.09
N THR A 10 -15.54 118.53 -4.01
CA THR A 10 -14.57 117.72 -3.26
C THR A 10 -15.26 116.64 -2.40
N ILE A 11 -16.48 116.90 -1.96
CA ILE A 11 -17.28 115.96 -1.19
C ILE A 11 -17.79 114.82 -2.09
N GLN A 12 -18.18 115.12 -3.33
CA GLN A 12 -18.67 114.10 -4.27
C GLN A 12 -17.56 113.15 -4.75
N ALA A 13 -16.32 113.63 -4.87
CA ALA A 13 -15.16 112.79 -5.19
C ALA A 13 -14.76 111.83 -4.05
N SER A 14 -14.92 112.24 -2.79
CA SER A 14 -14.62 111.38 -1.64
C SER A 14 -15.60 110.22 -1.51
N TYR A 15 -16.91 110.46 -1.76
CA TYR A 15 -17.92 109.40 -1.80
C TYR A 15 -17.69 108.39 -2.93
N SER A 16 -17.21 108.85 -4.10
CA SER A 16 -16.85 107.94 -5.20
C SER A 16 -15.65 107.04 -4.86
N SER A 17 -14.64 107.58 -4.17
CA SER A 17 -13.48 106.81 -3.71
C SER A 17 -13.88 105.77 -2.66
N VAL A 18 -14.70 106.16 -1.68
CA VAL A 18 -15.21 105.25 -0.64
C VAL A 18 -16.08 104.15 -1.25
N ALA A 19 -16.94 104.46 -2.23
CA ALA A 19 -17.74 103.45 -2.93
C ALA A 19 -16.89 102.44 -3.71
N LYS A 20 -15.79 102.89 -4.35
CA LYS A 20 -14.85 102.00 -5.04
C LYS A 20 -14.09 101.10 -4.07
N ILE A 21 -13.67 101.63 -2.92
CA ILE A 21 -13.02 100.85 -1.87
C ILE A 21 -13.99 99.83 -1.28
N GLN A 22 -15.24 100.22 -1.02
CA GLN A 22 -16.28 99.30 -0.53
C GLN A 22 -16.59 98.20 -1.55
N ALA A 23 -16.68 98.53 -2.85
CA ALA A 23 -16.87 97.55 -3.90
C ALA A 23 -15.68 96.56 -3.99
N ALA A 24 -14.44 97.06 -3.94
CA ALA A 24 -13.25 96.21 -3.94
C ALA A 24 -13.16 95.32 -2.69
N LEU A 25 -13.52 95.84 -1.51
CA LEU A 25 -13.57 95.04 -0.27
C LEU A 25 -14.65 93.95 -0.35
N LEU A 26 -15.84 94.27 -0.86
CA LEU A 26 -16.89 93.28 -1.09
C LEU A 26 -16.45 92.21 -2.10
N GLU A 27 -15.78 92.59 -3.19
CA GLU A 27 -15.23 91.67 -4.18
C GLU A 27 -14.18 90.73 -3.55
N THR A 28 -13.23 91.27 -2.78
CA THR A 28 -12.23 90.44 -2.06
C THR A 28 -12.86 89.54 -1.00
N LEU A 29 -13.94 89.97 -0.33
CA LEU A 29 -14.67 89.14 0.63
C LEU A 29 -15.39 87.99 -0.09
N THR A 30 -16.03 88.26 -1.23
CA THR A 30 -16.67 87.22 -2.05
C THR A 30 -15.64 86.25 -2.63
N GLU A 31 -14.49 86.74 -3.08
CA GLU A 31 -13.40 85.88 -3.57
C GLU A 31 -12.84 85.01 -2.45
N SER A 32 -12.62 85.58 -1.25
CA SER A 32 -12.19 84.80 -0.08
C SER A 32 -13.20 83.74 0.30
N HIS A 33 -14.50 84.04 0.24
CA HIS A 33 -15.56 83.08 0.54
C HIS A 33 -15.57 81.92 -0.46
N VAL A 34 -15.48 82.22 -1.75
CA VAL A 34 -15.39 81.19 -2.81
C VAL A 34 -14.12 80.33 -2.64
N ARG A 35 -12.98 80.92 -2.25
CA ARG A 35 -11.77 80.13 -1.96
C ARG A 35 -11.97 79.17 -0.80
N THR A 36 -12.61 79.60 0.30
CA THR A 36 -12.94 78.73 1.42
C THR A 36 -13.89 77.61 0.99
N GLU A 37 -14.93 77.89 0.21
CA GLU A 37 -15.83 76.85 -0.30
C GLU A 37 -15.11 75.83 -1.21
N VAL A 38 -14.15 76.29 -2.03
CA VAL A 38 -13.33 75.39 -2.86
C VAL A 38 -12.37 74.57 -2.00
N GLU A 39 -11.74 75.16 -0.99
CA GLU A 39 -10.87 74.45 -0.04
C GLU A 39 -11.64 73.37 0.75
N ASP A 40 -12.86 73.68 1.19
CA ASP A 40 -13.76 72.74 1.86
C ASP A 40 -14.18 71.60 0.92
N CYS A 41 -14.52 71.93 -0.33
CA CYS A 41 -14.86 70.93 -1.35
C CYS A 41 -13.67 70.01 -1.67
N MET A 42 -12.46 70.56 -1.82
CA MET A 42 -11.24 69.79 -2.05
C MET A 42 -10.89 68.90 -0.85
N SER A 43 -11.05 69.42 0.37
CA SER A 43 -10.83 68.65 1.60
C SER A 43 -11.81 67.49 1.72
N SER A 44 -13.08 67.72 1.36
CA SER A 44 -14.10 66.65 1.27
C SER A 44 -13.72 65.59 0.25
N MET A 45 -13.30 65.97 -0.97
CA MET A 45 -12.89 65.01 -1.99
C MET A 45 -11.64 64.21 -1.59
N LEU A 46 -10.68 64.83 -0.91
CA LEU A 46 -9.50 64.12 -0.39
C LEU A 46 -9.88 63.10 0.67
N LEU A 47 -10.81 63.44 1.56
CA LEU A 47 -11.35 62.51 2.55
C LEU A 47 -12.08 61.34 1.88
N ASP A 48 -12.86 61.59 0.83
CA ASP A 48 -13.54 60.54 0.05
C ASP A 48 -12.54 59.60 -0.65
N VAL A 49 -11.44 60.14 -1.18
CA VAL A 49 -10.37 59.34 -1.80
C VAL A 49 -9.62 58.50 -0.75
N GLU A 50 -9.33 59.08 0.42
CA GLU A 50 -8.67 58.36 1.51
C GLU A 50 -9.56 57.25 2.08
N THR A 51 -10.85 57.53 2.28
CA THR A 51 -11.83 56.53 2.74
C THR A 51 -12.02 55.41 1.73
N THR A 52 -12.14 55.71 0.43
CA THR A 52 -12.22 54.67 -0.62
C THR A 52 -10.94 53.84 -0.72
N PHE A 53 -9.77 54.45 -0.56
CA PHE A 53 -8.49 53.71 -0.50
C PHE A 53 -8.44 52.76 0.71
N ASN A 54 -8.84 53.24 1.89
CA ASN A 54 -8.87 52.42 3.11
C ASN A 54 -9.87 51.25 2.99
N LEU A 55 -11.06 51.49 2.42
CA LEU A 55 -12.05 50.44 2.14
C LEU A 55 -11.52 49.41 1.14
N GLN A 56 -10.83 49.86 0.09
CA GLN A 56 -10.20 48.95 -0.89
C GLN A 56 -9.12 48.09 -0.22
N GLN A 57 -8.29 48.67 0.64
CA GLN A 57 -7.27 47.94 1.39
C GLN A 57 -7.91 46.92 2.36
N GLN A 58 -8.98 47.31 3.05
CA GLN A 58 -9.73 46.41 3.94
C GLN A 58 -10.36 45.25 3.17
N LEU A 59 -10.93 45.50 1.99
CA LEU A 59 -11.54 44.48 1.15
C LEU A 59 -10.49 43.48 0.61
N MET A 60 -9.31 43.96 0.22
CA MET A 60 -8.19 43.08 -0.15
C MET A 60 -7.72 42.24 1.04
N ALA A 61 -7.60 42.83 2.23
CA ALA A 61 -7.21 42.10 3.44
C ALA A 61 -8.24 41.01 3.80
N HIS A 62 -9.54 41.34 3.73
CA HIS A 62 -10.62 40.38 3.95
C HIS A 62 -10.61 39.25 2.92
N SER A 63 -10.45 39.58 1.63
CA SER A 63 -10.35 38.57 0.56
C SER A 63 -9.17 37.61 0.78
N ASN A 64 -8.01 38.13 1.18
CA ASN A 64 -6.84 37.31 1.49
C ASN A 64 -7.08 36.43 2.74
N GLN A 65 -7.73 36.97 3.76
CA GLN A 65 -8.09 36.22 4.97
C GLN A 65 -9.01 35.04 4.64
N VAL A 66 -10.06 35.27 3.85
CA VAL A 66 -10.98 34.21 3.39
C VAL A 66 -10.24 33.13 2.59
N GLN A 67 -9.26 33.52 1.76
CA GLN A 67 -8.45 32.57 1.01
C GLN A 67 -7.54 31.72 1.92
N VAL A 68 -6.92 32.34 2.93
CA VAL A 68 -6.11 31.62 3.93
C VAL A 68 -6.97 30.66 4.75
N ASP A 69 -8.16 31.08 5.18
CA ASP A 69 -9.08 30.24 5.93
C ASP A 69 -9.58 29.05 5.11
N ARG A 70 -9.84 29.27 3.81
CA ARG A 70 -10.18 28.18 2.87
C ARG A 70 -9.05 27.16 2.76
N LEU A 71 -7.82 27.61 2.53
CA LEU A 71 -6.65 26.74 2.44
C LEU A 71 -6.37 26.00 3.76
N SER A 72 -6.55 26.68 4.90
CA SER A 72 -6.39 26.06 6.22
C SER A 72 -7.44 24.97 6.47
N LYS A 73 -8.70 25.19 6.05
CA LYS A 73 -9.75 24.16 6.12
C LYS A 73 -9.46 22.96 5.23
N GLU A 74 -8.99 23.21 4.00
CA GLU A 74 -8.59 22.16 3.05
C GLU A 74 -7.42 21.32 3.61
N GLN A 75 -6.38 21.97 4.12
CA GLN A 75 -5.26 21.27 4.77
C GLN A 75 -5.70 20.44 5.98
N ARG A 76 -6.60 20.96 6.83
CA ARG A 76 -7.14 20.19 7.96
C ARG A 76 -7.95 18.98 7.51
N ALA A 77 -8.74 19.12 6.44
CA ALA A 77 -9.49 18.00 5.88
C ALA A 77 -8.54 16.88 5.38
N THR A 78 -7.46 17.24 4.68
CA THR A 78 -6.44 16.28 4.23
C THR A 78 -5.73 15.58 5.41
N ILE A 79 -5.44 16.29 6.49
CA ILE A 79 -4.83 15.69 7.69
C ILE A 79 -5.80 14.69 8.33
N LEU A 80 -7.06 15.05 8.50
CA LEU A 80 -8.08 14.15 9.08
C LEU A 80 -8.32 12.92 8.21
N GLU A 81 -8.33 13.07 6.89
CA GLU A 81 -8.44 11.94 5.95
C GLU A 81 -7.24 10.99 6.10
N ALA A 82 -6.01 11.52 6.12
CA ALA A 82 -4.81 10.73 6.31
C ALA A 82 -4.76 10.02 7.69
N GLU A 83 -5.25 10.67 8.75
CA GLU A 83 -5.38 10.05 10.08
C GLU A 83 -6.41 8.92 10.07
N SER A 84 -7.56 9.11 9.42
CA SER A 84 -8.60 8.08 9.30
C SER A 84 -8.09 6.85 8.53
N GLU A 85 -7.33 7.06 7.46
CA GLU A 85 -6.71 5.99 6.67
C GLU A 85 -5.61 5.26 7.46
N ARG A 86 -4.87 5.96 8.31
CA ARG A 86 -3.88 5.34 9.21
C ARG A 86 -4.56 4.42 10.23
N VAL A 87 -5.64 4.89 10.85
CA VAL A 87 -6.43 4.11 11.81
C VAL A 87 -7.06 2.88 11.14
N ALA A 88 -7.58 3.02 9.92
CA ALA A 88 -8.15 1.89 9.17
C ALA A 88 -7.09 0.80 8.90
N ARG A 89 -5.89 1.18 8.45
CA ARG A 89 -4.78 0.21 8.24
C ARG A 89 -4.33 -0.46 9.53
N GLU A 90 -4.38 0.25 10.65
CA GLU A 90 -4.01 -0.29 11.96
C GLU A 90 -5.06 -1.31 12.43
N GLN A 91 -6.34 -1.02 12.21
CA GLN A 91 -7.44 -1.95 12.46
C GLN A 91 -7.31 -3.23 11.62
N GLU A 92 -7.05 -3.11 10.31
CA GLU A 92 -6.84 -4.27 9.43
C GLU A 92 -5.66 -5.16 9.89
N ARG A 93 -4.58 -4.54 10.38
CA ARG A 93 -3.43 -5.28 10.94
C ARG A 93 -3.79 -6.00 12.23
N MET A 94 -4.63 -5.40 13.07
CA MET A 94 -5.11 -6.00 14.31
C MET A 94 -6.01 -7.21 14.00
N GLU A 95 -6.93 -7.08 13.04
CA GLU A 95 -7.79 -8.19 12.60
C GLU A 95 -6.98 -9.35 12.00
N LEU A 96 -5.92 -9.05 11.24
CA LEU A 96 -5.01 -10.07 10.73
C LEU A 96 -4.23 -10.76 11.86
N ALA A 97 -3.78 -10.02 12.87
CA ALA A 97 -3.11 -10.58 14.05
C ALA A 97 -4.07 -11.50 14.83
N ASP A 98 -5.31 -11.10 15.03
CA ASP A 98 -6.34 -11.91 15.68
C ASP A 98 -6.62 -13.20 14.88
N HIS A 99 -6.67 -13.11 13.55
CA HIS A 99 -6.79 -14.28 12.67
C HIS A 99 -5.61 -15.25 12.87
N PHE A 100 -4.38 -14.76 12.88
CA PHE A 100 -3.20 -15.59 13.14
C PHE A 100 -3.25 -16.25 14.52
N VAL A 101 -3.68 -15.53 15.56
CA VAL A 101 -3.82 -16.11 16.91
C VAL A 101 -4.86 -17.24 16.90
N LYS A 102 -6.00 -17.05 16.21
CA LYS A 102 -7.04 -18.09 16.05
C LYS A 102 -6.51 -19.33 15.33
N GLU A 103 -5.77 -19.17 14.23
CA GLU A 103 -5.13 -20.29 13.53
C GLU A 103 -4.13 -21.02 14.42
N LEU A 104 -3.31 -20.29 15.16
CA LEU A 104 -2.26 -20.86 16.02
C LEU A 104 -2.87 -21.64 17.20
N LEU A 105 -3.96 -21.13 17.78
CA LEU A 105 -4.75 -21.86 18.79
C LEU A 105 -5.41 -23.11 18.20
N THR A 106 -5.95 -23.02 16.98
CA THR A 106 -6.55 -24.17 16.29
C THR A 106 -5.51 -25.25 16.02
N LEU A 107 -4.35 -24.88 15.50
CA LEU A 107 -3.23 -25.79 15.26
C LEU A 107 -2.71 -26.43 16.56
N SER A 108 -2.66 -25.67 17.66
CA SER A 108 -2.30 -26.18 18.99
C SER A 108 -3.26 -27.28 19.45
N ARG A 109 -4.58 -27.08 19.31
CA ARG A 109 -5.61 -28.09 19.62
C ARG A 109 -5.46 -29.34 18.74
N GLU A 110 -5.17 -29.18 17.44
CA GLU A 110 -4.93 -30.31 16.54
C GLU A 110 -3.66 -31.09 16.91
N MET A 111 -2.58 -30.39 17.26
CA MET A 111 -1.34 -31.01 17.75
C MET A 111 -1.59 -31.83 19.03
N GLU A 112 -2.41 -31.31 19.95
CA GLU A 112 -2.78 -32.03 21.16
C GLU A 112 -3.57 -33.32 20.86
N LYS A 113 -4.52 -33.27 19.91
CA LYS A 113 -5.24 -34.47 19.43
C LYS A 113 -4.28 -35.50 18.83
N ILE A 114 -3.31 -35.08 18.02
CA ILE A 114 -2.29 -35.98 17.44
C ILE A 114 -1.42 -36.61 18.53
N LEU A 115 -1.01 -35.85 19.55
CA LEU A 115 -0.26 -36.36 20.68
C LEU A 115 -1.07 -37.37 21.51
N GLN A 116 -2.36 -37.14 21.68
CA GLN A 116 -3.26 -38.10 22.33
C GLN A 116 -3.37 -39.40 21.51
N TRP A 117 -3.56 -39.28 20.19
CA TRP A 117 -3.61 -40.44 19.30
C TRP A 117 -2.30 -41.25 19.30
N LYS A 118 -1.15 -40.56 19.36
CA LYS A 118 0.16 -41.19 19.53
C LYS A 118 0.26 -41.97 20.83
N LYS A 119 -0.20 -41.42 21.96
CA LYS A 119 -0.22 -42.12 23.26
C LYS A 119 -1.11 -43.37 23.21
N GLU A 120 -2.27 -43.28 22.58
CA GLU A 120 -3.17 -44.42 22.38
C GLU A 120 -2.54 -45.51 21.51
N HIS A 121 -1.87 -45.13 20.42
CA HIS A 121 -1.17 -46.06 19.56
C HIS A 121 -0.01 -46.74 20.28
N GLU A 122 0.78 -45.99 21.07
CA GLU A 122 1.85 -46.55 21.89
C GLU A 122 1.32 -47.56 22.91
N HIS A 123 0.17 -47.27 23.53
CA HIS A 123 -0.51 -48.22 24.42
C HIS A 123 -0.97 -49.49 23.67
N LYS A 124 -1.54 -49.35 22.47
CA LYS A 124 -1.93 -50.49 21.63
C LYS A 124 -0.72 -51.35 21.24
N VAL A 125 0.40 -50.74 20.84
CA VAL A 125 1.65 -51.45 20.52
C VAL A 125 2.15 -52.25 21.73
N LYS A 126 2.19 -51.64 22.92
CA LYS A 126 2.57 -52.35 24.17
C LYS A 126 1.63 -53.52 24.47
N SER A 127 0.32 -53.36 24.22
CA SER A 127 -0.65 -54.46 24.37
C SER A 127 -0.42 -55.59 23.36
N TYR A 128 0.00 -55.28 22.12
CA TYR A 128 0.37 -56.29 21.13
C TYR A 128 1.64 -57.03 21.52
N ASP A 129 2.66 -56.32 22.00
CA ASP A 129 3.91 -56.93 22.50
C ASP A 129 3.63 -57.88 23.67
N GLU A 130 2.71 -57.53 24.58
CA GLU A 130 2.30 -58.41 25.69
C GLU A 130 1.55 -59.66 25.20
N LEU A 131 0.68 -59.52 24.19
CA LEU A 131 0.01 -60.65 23.56
C LEU A 131 1.01 -61.57 22.84
N LEU A 132 2.00 -60.99 22.15
CA LEU A 132 3.06 -61.73 21.48
C LEU A 132 3.89 -62.52 22.50
N ALA A 133 4.24 -61.91 23.63
CA ALA A 133 4.95 -62.57 24.71
C ALA A 133 4.15 -63.74 25.30
N LYS A 134 2.82 -63.57 25.49
CA LYS A 134 1.92 -64.65 25.93
C LYS A 134 1.83 -65.78 24.90
N LEU A 135 1.83 -65.46 23.61
CA LEU A 135 1.80 -66.46 22.54
C LEU A 135 3.10 -67.29 22.53
N VAL A 136 4.26 -66.63 22.60
CA VAL A 136 5.57 -67.30 22.69
C VAL A 136 5.63 -68.19 23.93
N GLN A 137 5.14 -67.72 25.08
CA GLN A 137 5.09 -68.53 26.29
C GLN A 137 4.17 -69.77 26.12
N ALA A 138 3.00 -69.60 25.50
CA ALA A 138 2.10 -70.71 25.21
C ALA A 138 2.70 -71.73 24.23
N GLU A 139 3.47 -71.28 23.24
CA GLU A 139 4.24 -72.16 22.34
C GLU A 139 5.32 -72.95 23.09
N GLU A 140 6.07 -72.31 23.99
CA GLU A 140 7.06 -72.98 24.83
C GLU A 140 6.42 -74.02 25.77
N GLU A 141 5.25 -73.72 26.34
CA GLU A 141 4.43 -74.65 27.13
C GLU A 141 3.94 -75.84 26.29
N LEU A 142 3.52 -75.61 25.04
CA LEU A 142 3.14 -76.66 24.09
C LEU A 142 4.32 -77.54 23.68
N GLU A 143 5.49 -76.95 23.39
CA GLU A 143 6.71 -77.70 23.07
C GLU A 143 7.16 -78.56 24.25
N SER A 144 7.11 -78.03 25.46
CA SER A 144 7.46 -78.78 26.67
C SER A 144 6.44 -79.88 26.97
N ALA A 145 5.14 -79.67 26.75
CA ALA A 145 4.13 -80.71 26.82
C ALA A 145 4.35 -81.81 25.75
N ASN A 146 4.73 -81.44 24.52
CA ASN A 146 5.00 -82.39 23.44
C ASN A 146 6.25 -83.25 23.73
N ARG A 147 7.31 -82.66 24.32
CA ARG A 147 8.49 -83.40 24.80
C ARG A 147 8.17 -84.42 25.89
N VAL A 148 7.18 -84.13 26.74
CA VAL A 148 6.72 -85.06 27.79
C VAL A 148 5.81 -86.17 27.22
N SER A 149 5.06 -85.90 26.15
CA SER A 149 4.15 -86.86 25.52
C SER A 149 4.86 -87.92 24.66
N TYR A 150 5.99 -87.59 24.02
CA TYR A 150 6.79 -88.53 23.21
C TYR A 150 8.04 -89.07 23.93
N GLY A 151 7.85 -89.57 25.15
CA GLY A 151 8.80 -90.48 25.82
C GLY A 151 8.88 -91.85 25.13
N GLY A 152 9.30 -91.88 23.87
CA GLY A 152 9.52 -93.08 23.06
C GLY A 152 10.99 -93.19 22.64
N SER A 153 11.70 -94.11 23.29
CA SER A 153 13.11 -94.50 23.15
C SER A 153 13.81 -94.22 21.79
N PRO A 154 15.06 -93.70 21.80
CA PRO A 154 15.84 -93.47 20.58
C PRO A 154 16.42 -94.79 20.06
N LYS A 155 15.91 -95.28 18.92
CA LYS A 155 16.55 -96.35 18.14
C LYS A 155 17.40 -95.74 17.04
N ALA A 156 18.72 -95.84 17.23
CA ALA A 156 19.75 -95.45 16.29
C ALA A 156 19.48 -95.96 14.87
N ARG A 157 19.52 -95.07 13.88
CA ARG A 157 19.57 -95.44 12.46
C ARG A 157 20.62 -94.56 11.75
N GLN A 158 21.50 -95.27 11.06
CA GLN A 158 22.72 -94.79 10.40
C GLN A 158 22.48 -93.84 9.22
N PRO A 159 23.55 -93.13 8.77
CA PRO A 159 23.49 -92.26 7.60
C PRO A 159 23.65 -93.08 6.32
N GLU A 160 22.64 -93.09 5.45
CA GLU A 160 22.79 -93.48 4.05
C GLU A 160 22.72 -92.24 3.16
N THR A 161 23.86 -91.98 2.54
CA THR A 161 24.08 -91.20 1.33
C THR A 161 23.18 -91.67 0.18
N ILE A 162 22.37 -90.77 -0.39
CA ILE A 162 21.85 -90.91 -1.76
C ILE A 162 21.89 -89.53 -2.43
N GLU A 163 22.81 -89.41 -3.38
CA GLU A 163 22.74 -88.47 -4.50
C GLU A 163 21.48 -88.78 -5.34
N LYS A 164 20.69 -87.76 -5.70
CA LYS A 164 20.27 -87.51 -7.10
C LYS A 164 19.30 -86.33 -7.22
N GLU A 165 19.70 -85.45 -8.14
CA GLU A 165 18.89 -84.68 -9.08
C GLU A 165 17.38 -85.02 -9.12
N SER A 166 16.53 -84.00 -9.03
CA SER A 166 15.26 -83.98 -9.75
C SER A 166 14.64 -82.59 -9.72
N SER A 167 14.76 -81.89 -10.84
CA SER A 167 13.78 -80.94 -11.32
C SER A 167 12.34 -81.41 -11.09
N PHE A 168 11.47 -80.61 -10.47
CA PHE A 168 10.11 -80.47 -10.95
C PHE A 168 9.43 -79.23 -10.36
N SER A 169 8.74 -78.53 -11.25
CA SER A 169 7.96 -77.33 -11.04
C SER A 169 6.55 -77.62 -10.50
N ALA A 170 5.92 -76.53 -10.05
CA ALA A 170 4.47 -76.26 -10.01
C ALA A 170 3.71 -76.68 -8.73
N PRO A 171 2.49 -76.14 -8.50
CA PRO A 171 2.03 -74.75 -8.66
C PRO A 171 1.32 -74.26 -7.38
N GLU A 172 1.45 -72.98 -7.04
CA GLU A 172 0.64 -72.40 -5.95
C GLU A 172 -0.55 -71.64 -6.56
N ALA A 173 -1.73 -72.24 -6.39
CA ALA A 173 -3.02 -71.69 -6.74
C ALA A 173 -3.66 -71.09 -5.50
N LYS A 174 -4.12 -69.83 -5.64
CA LYS A 174 -5.38 -69.23 -5.14
C LYS A 174 -5.63 -69.32 -3.61
N GLU A 175 -6.08 -68.29 -2.90
CA GLU A 175 -7.27 -67.48 -3.19
C GLU A 175 -7.44 -66.39 -2.09
N SER A 176 -7.94 -65.22 -2.51
CA SER A 176 -8.87 -64.28 -1.83
C SER A 176 -8.53 -63.59 -0.49
N GLU A 177 -8.45 -62.25 -0.52
CA GLU A 177 -9.33 -61.23 0.13
C GLU A 177 -8.62 -59.86 0.09
N LYS A 178 -8.98 -58.90 -0.77
CA LYS A 178 -10.06 -57.88 -0.69
C LYS A 178 -9.95 -56.91 0.51
N ILE A 179 -9.57 -55.65 0.20
CA ILE A 179 -10.01 -54.31 0.67
C ILE A 179 -8.97 -53.34 0.03
N GLU A 180 -9.17 -52.79 -1.16
CA GLU A 180 -9.89 -51.53 -1.47
C GLU A 180 -9.59 -50.37 -0.50
N GLU A 181 -8.58 -49.57 -0.81
CA GLU A 181 -8.52 -48.16 -0.39
C GLU A 181 -8.11 -47.28 -1.57
N GLY A 182 -8.96 -46.29 -1.83
CA GLY A 182 -9.09 -45.56 -3.08
C GLY A 182 -7.92 -44.63 -3.40
N THR A 183 -7.33 -44.84 -4.57
CA THR A 183 -6.58 -43.80 -5.29
C THR A 183 -7.59 -43.02 -6.13
N ALA A 184 -7.79 -41.75 -5.78
CA ALA A 184 -8.67 -40.83 -6.50
C ALA A 184 -8.24 -40.68 -7.98
N PRO A 185 -9.18 -40.64 -8.93
CA PRO A 185 -8.85 -40.40 -10.33
C PRO A 185 -8.55 -38.92 -10.55
N ALA A 186 -7.36 -38.64 -11.08
CA ALA A 186 -7.03 -37.37 -11.69
C ALA A 186 -8.01 -37.10 -12.84
N VAL A 187 -8.93 -36.16 -12.61
CA VAL A 187 -9.82 -35.61 -13.64
C VAL A 187 -8.95 -34.81 -14.61
N ALA A 188 -8.63 -35.45 -15.74
CA ALA A 188 -8.14 -34.78 -16.93
C ALA A 188 -9.23 -33.84 -17.45
N LEU A 189 -9.11 -32.56 -17.10
CA LEU A 189 -9.87 -31.48 -17.73
C LEU A 189 -9.38 -31.31 -19.16
N ARG A 190 -10.17 -31.85 -20.09
CA ARG A 190 -10.14 -31.51 -21.51
C ARG A 190 -10.36 -30.01 -21.66
N ILE A 191 -9.33 -29.33 -22.16
CA ILE A 191 -9.42 -28.02 -22.79
C ILE A 191 -10.01 -28.26 -24.18
N ASP A 192 -11.30 -27.96 -24.33
CA ASP A 192 -11.95 -27.72 -25.61
C ASP A 192 -13.12 -26.78 -25.34
N SER A 193 -12.96 -25.49 -25.66
CA SER A 193 -13.96 -24.63 -26.30
C SER A 193 -13.51 -23.17 -26.24
N VAL A 194 -12.96 -22.75 -27.37
CA VAL A 194 -12.95 -21.36 -27.85
C VAL A 194 -14.39 -20.85 -27.95
N PRO A 195 -14.71 -19.64 -27.48
CA PRO A 195 -15.70 -18.81 -28.12
C PRO A 195 -15.03 -17.58 -28.73
N GLU A 196 -15.33 -17.38 -30.00
CA GLU A 196 -14.91 -16.30 -30.87
C GLU A 196 -15.08 -14.90 -30.27
N GLU A 197 -14.10 -14.05 -30.53
CA GLU A 197 -14.17 -12.61 -30.43
C GLU A 197 -15.39 -12.04 -31.17
N PRO A 198 -16.16 -11.11 -30.58
CA PRO A 198 -16.85 -10.11 -31.37
C PRO A 198 -15.91 -8.93 -31.60
N ILE A 199 -15.42 -8.85 -32.84
CA ILE A 199 -14.81 -7.69 -33.48
C ILE A 199 -15.66 -6.43 -33.19
N VAL A 200 -15.24 -5.60 -32.23
CA VAL A 200 -15.78 -4.25 -32.07
C VAL A 200 -14.96 -3.31 -32.95
N LYS A 201 -15.61 -2.93 -34.05
CA LYS A 201 -15.15 -1.99 -35.06
C LYS A 201 -14.77 -0.65 -34.44
N LYS A 202 -13.53 -0.26 -34.69
CA LYS A 202 -13.03 1.11 -34.75
C LYS A 202 -13.93 1.96 -35.65
N PRO A 203 -14.52 3.08 -35.19
CA PRO A 203 -15.02 4.10 -36.10
C PRO A 203 -13.88 5.06 -36.43
N GLU A 204 -13.36 4.83 -37.63
CA GLU A 204 -12.68 5.79 -38.49
C GLU A 204 -13.71 6.84 -38.96
N VAL A 205 -13.56 8.10 -38.52
CA VAL A 205 -14.21 9.28 -39.11
C VAL A 205 -13.17 10.40 -39.04
N GLN A 206 -12.37 10.52 -40.09
CA GLN A 206 -12.47 11.57 -41.11
C GLN A 206 -12.04 12.95 -40.59
N GLU A 207 -10.79 13.25 -40.95
CA GLU A 207 -10.31 14.59 -41.24
C GLU A 207 -11.33 15.35 -42.10
N THR A 208 -11.65 16.56 -41.70
CA THR A 208 -12.09 17.60 -42.63
C THR A 208 -11.31 18.85 -42.28
N GLU A 209 -10.30 19.11 -43.10
CA GLU A 209 -9.70 20.43 -43.25
C GLU A 209 -10.74 21.38 -43.85
N GLU A 210 -10.87 22.58 -43.27
CA GLU A 210 -11.09 23.87 -43.95
C GLU A 210 -11.14 24.93 -42.83
N SER A 211 -10.04 25.65 -42.55
CA SER A 211 -9.56 26.85 -43.23
C SER A 211 -10.40 28.12 -42.98
N VAL A 212 -9.68 29.20 -42.64
CA VAL A 212 -9.91 30.60 -43.05
C VAL A 212 -10.45 31.62 -42.02
N THR A 213 -9.52 32.54 -41.70
CA THR A 213 -9.60 33.99 -41.38
C THR A 213 -9.96 34.54 -40.00
N GLN A 214 -8.92 35.14 -39.40
CA GLN A 214 -8.78 36.55 -39.01
C GLN A 214 -10.01 37.33 -38.50
N GLY A 215 -9.87 37.90 -37.30
CA GLY A 215 -10.76 38.95 -36.81
C GLY A 215 -10.35 39.51 -35.46
N THR A 216 -9.33 40.36 -35.46
CA THR A 216 -8.96 41.28 -34.37
C THR A 216 -10.18 42.11 -33.95
N LYS A 217 -10.53 42.17 -32.66
CA LYS A 217 -11.21 43.34 -32.10
C LYS A 217 -11.04 43.49 -30.59
N GLU A 218 -10.69 44.72 -30.26
CA GLU A 218 -10.41 45.31 -28.96
C GLU A 218 -11.65 45.37 -28.02
N LEU A 219 -11.36 45.39 -26.71
CA LEU A 219 -12.00 46.02 -25.50
C LEU A 219 -13.39 46.72 -25.61
N PRO A 220 -14.13 46.99 -24.49
CA PRO A 220 -13.72 47.13 -23.07
C PRO A 220 -14.62 46.32 -22.08
N GLY A 221 -14.33 46.08 -20.79
CA GLY A 221 -14.04 47.00 -19.69
C GLY A 221 -15.33 47.48 -19.00
N GLN A 222 -15.68 46.92 -17.81
CA GLN A 222 -16.67 47.34 -16.77
C GLN A 222 -17.22 46.07 -16.07
N SER A 223 -17.52 45.98 -14.77
CA SER A 223 -17.31 46.78 -13.56
C SER A 223 -17.62 45.83 -12.39
N SER A 224 -16.94 46.00 -11.26
CA SER A 224 -17.27 45.34 -9.99
C SER A 224 -18.72 45.61 -9.57
N ALA A 225 -19.38 44.61 -8.98
CA ALA A 225 -20.63 44.80 -8.24
C ALA A 225 -20.57 44.04 -6.91
N GLU A 226 -20.63 44.85 -5.86
CA GLU A 226 -20.91 44.60 -4.45
C GLU A 226 -21.78 43.37 -4.13
N ILE A 227 -21.34 42.63 -3.11
CA ILE A 227 -22.10 41.66 -2.35
C ILE A 227 -22.71 42.40 -1.14
N PRO A 228 -24.02 42.34 -0.88
CA PRO A 228 -24.58 42.75 0.40
C PRO A 228 -24.54 41.59 1.41
N GLU A 229 -23.98 41.88 2.58
CA GLU A 229 -24.11 41.07 3.80
C GLU A 229 -25.55 41.07 4.35
N GLU A 230 -25.77 40.10 5.24
CA GLU A 230 -26.99 39.60 5.89
C GLU A 230 -27.90 40.63 6.59
N PRO A 231 -29.02 40.16 7.19
CA PRO A 231 -28.90 39.98 8.64
C PRO A 231 -29.48 38.69 9.21
N SER A 232 -28.76 38.21 10.22
CA SER A 232 -29.15 37.30 11.30
C SER A 232 -30.43 37.70 12.04
N GLU A 233 -31.22 36.71 12.49
CA GLU A 233 -32.00 36.80 13.73
C GLU A 233 -32.12 35.41 14.39
N GLU A 234 -31.53 35.29 15.58
CA GLU A 234 -31.80 34.28 16.60
C GLU A 234 -33.12 34.62 17.32
N ASP A 235 -33.98 33.64 17.63
CA ASP A 235 -34.46 33.44 19.03
C ASP A 235 -35.34 32.18 19.23
N GLN A 236 -34.80 31.25 20.02
CA GLN A 236 -35.37 30.59 21.21
C GLN A 236 -36.75 29.86 21.22
N LYS A 237 -36.64 28.51 21.30
CA LYS A 237 -37.09 27.63 22.44
C LYS A 237 -38.61 27.31 22.62
N PRO A 238 -39.02 26.36 23.52
CA PRO A 238 -39.19 24.91 23.29
C PRO A 238 -40.62 24.37 23.61
N THR A 239 -40.96 23.14 23.18
CA THR A 239 -41.97 22.32 23.90
C THR A 239 -41.81 20.82 23.68
N ALA A 240 -41.80 20.09 24.78
CA ALA A 240 -41.71 18.64 24.94
C ALA A 240 -43.04 17.90 24.65
N LYS A 241 -42.99 16.62 24.26
CA LYS A 241 -43.67 15.49 24.96
C LYS A 241 -43.52 14.10 24.28
N LEU A 242 -43.02 13.15 25.08
CA LEU A 242 -43.36 11.70 25.24
C LEU A 242 -43.95 10.86 24.08
N THR A 243 -43.20 9.80 23.72
CA THR A 243 -43.49 8.32 23.64
C THR A 243 -44.95 7.79 23.68
N PRO A 244 -45.27 6.52 23.30
CA PRO A 244 -44.44 5.35 22.87
C PRO A 244 -44.97 4.57 21.61
N PRO A 245 -44.36 3.43 21.19
CA PRO A 245 -44.67 2.74 19.94
C PRO A 245 -45.81 1.72 20.05
N VAL A 246 -46.52 1.52 18.94
CA VAL A 246 -47.63 0.57 18.79
C VAL A 246 -47.10 -0.82 18.46
N GLU A 247 -47.56 -1.72 19.30
CA GLU A 247 -47.57 -3.17 19.29
C GLU A 247 -48.32 -3.72 18.06
N GLU A 248 -47.65 -4.49 17.20
CA GLU A 248 -48.31 -5.38 16.24
C GLU A 248 -48.00 -6.83 16.60
N ALA A 249 -49.07 -7.58 16.84
CA ALA A 249 -49.06 -8.99 17.17
C ALA A 249 -49.80 -9.80 16.09
N SER A 250 -49.26 -11.00 15.83
CA SER A 250 -49.92 -12.25 15.38
C SER A 250 -49.84 -12.59 13.88
N PRO A 251 -49.92 -13.89 13.48
CA PRO A 251 -49.50 -15.12 14.16
C PRO A 251 -48.83 -16.20 13.26
N ASP A 252 -48.29 -17.23 13.91
CA ASP A 252 -48.21 -18.67 13.54
C ASP A 252 -48.14 -19.08 12.06
N ILE A 253 -47.00 -19.65 11.64
CA ILE A 253 -46.97 -20.95 10.94
C ILE A 253 -45.77 -21.77 11.44
N ALA A 254 -46.09 -22.94 11.96
CA ALA A 254 -45.17 -24.00 12.35
C ALA A 254 -44.54 -24.69 11.13
N ALA A 255 -43.22 -24.88 11.16
CA ALA A 255 -42.56 -26.03 10.55
C ALA A 255 -41.31 -26.34 11.38
N ALA A 256 -41.37 -27.48 12.06
CA ALA A 256 -40.26 -28.05 12.80
C ALA A 256 -39.16 -28.46 11.82
N ASP A 257 -38.04 -27.76 11.86
CA ASP A 257 -36.77 -28.24 11.33
C ASP A 257 -35.80 -28.34 12.51
N VAL A 258 -35.48 -29.57 12.89
CA VAL A 258 -34.52 -29.87 13.96
C VAL A 258 -33.13 -29.70 13.35
N ALA A 259 -32.75 -28.44 13.18
CA ALA A 259 -31.36 -28.07 13.04
C ALA A 259 -30.71 -28.27 14.41
N VAL A 260 -29.85 -29.29 14.53
CA VAL A 260 -28.84 -29.35 15.58
C VAL A 260 -27.91 -28.17 15.32
N VAL A 261 -28.29 -27.01 15.84
CA VAL A 261 -27.39 -25.89 16.08
C VAL A 261 -26.44 -26.42 17.14
N LEU A 262 -25.27 -26.88 16.69
CA LEU A 262 -24.10 -26.85 17.54
C LEU A 262 -23.93 -25.38 17.88
N GLU A 263 -24.39 -25.02 19.08
CA GLU A 263 -23.94 -23.80 19.74
C GLU A 263 -22.42 -23.95 19.79
N GLU A 264 -21.75 -23.39 18.78
CA GLU A 264 -20.34 -23.06 18.88
C GLU A 264 -20.28 -22.13 20.08
N GLU A 265 -19.95 -22.68 21.24
CA GLU A 265 -19.44 -21.91 22.36
C GLU A 265 -18.32 -21.08 21.74
N GLU A 266 -18.63 -19.80 21.44
CA GLU A 266 -17.65 -18.78 21.18
C GLU A 266 -16.81 -18.74 22.45
N ASP A 267 -15.78 -19.59 22.49
CA ASP A 267 -14.72 -19.54 23.46
C ASP A 267 -14.22 -18.10 23.37
N ASP A 268 -14.58 -17.27 24.35
CA ASP A 268 -14.08 -15.91 24.52
C ASP A 268 -12.55 -15.99 24.46
N VAL A 269 -11.98 -15.75 23.28
CA VAL A 269 -10.54 -15.83 23.06
C VAL A 269 -9.98 -14.67 23.86
N PRO A 270 -9.21 -14.93 24.94
CA PRO A 270 -8.75 -13.87 25.80
C PRO A 270 -7.91 -12.92 24.97
N ASN A 271 -8.29 -11.64 24.97
CA ASN A 271 -7.53 -10.60 24.29
C ASN A 271 -6.09 -10.62 24.84
N LEU A 272 -5.09 -10.26 24.03
CA LEU A 272 -3.68 -10.24 24.46
C LEU A 272 -3.45 -9.39 25.73
N VAL A 273 -4.33 -8.41 25.95
CA VAL A 273 -4.40 -7.58 27.16
C VAL A 273 -4.89 -8.34 28.39
N GLU A 274 -5.67 -9.39 28.23
CA GLU A 274 -6.22 -10.20 29.32
C GLU A 274 -5.37 -11.43 29.64
N VAL A 275 -4.38 -11.75 28.79
CA VAL A 275 -3.44 -12.84 29.01
C VAL A 275 -2.61 -12.59 30.28
N ASP A 276 -2.54 -13.63 31.12
CA ASP A 276 -1.76 -13.62 32.36
C ASP A 276 -0.27 -13.34 32.11
N MET A 277 0.36 -12.64 33.05
CA MET A 277 1.74 -12.18 32.94
C MET A 277 2.75 -13.30 32.68
N GLU A 278 2.52 -14.50 33.24
CA GLU A 278 3.40 -15.66 33.08
C GLU A 278 3.36 -16.22 31.65
N ILE A 279 2.18 -16.23 31.02
CA ILE A 279 2.01 -16.64 29.63
C ILE A 279 2.63 -15.58 28.71
N LEU A 280 2.41 -14.30 29.00
CA LEU A 280 3.01 -13.18 28.28
C LEU A 280 4.54 -13.25 28.31
N MET A 281 5.13 -13.62 29.46
CA MET A 281 6.57 -13.81 29.58
C MET A 281 7.09 -15.02 28.81
N ASN A 282 6.34 -16.11 28.77
CA ASN A 282 6.70 -17.24 27.91
C ASN A 282 6.67 -16.84 26.43
N ILE A 283 5.68 -16.06 25.98
CA ILE A 283 5.60 -15.56 24.60
C ILE A 283 6.80 -14.64 24.31
N PHE A 284 7.11 -13.70 25.19
CA PHE A 284 8.27 -12.80 25.06
C PHE A 284 9.61 -13.55 25.13
N GLY A 285 9.68 -14.73 25.74
CA GLY A 285 10.86 -15.58 25.70
C GLY A 285 11.23 -16.09 24.30
N TYR A 286 10.28 -16.04 23.34
CA TYR A 286 10.50 -16.41 21.94
C TYR A 286 10.65 -15.22 21.00
N LEU A 287 10.46 -13.98 21.49
CA LEU A 287 10.55 -12.75 20.69
C LEU A 287 11.82 -11.98 21.02
N ASP A 288 12.42 -11.35 20.02
CA ASP A 288 13.55 -10.46 20.24
C ASP A 288 13.10 -9.17 20.92
N ALA A 289 14.02 -8.48 21.61
CA ALA A 289 13.73 -7.24 22.32
C ALA A 289 13.09 -6.16 21.43
N MET A 290 13.44 -6.14 20.14
CA MET A 290 12.87 -5.22 19.17
C MET A 290 11.41 -5.56 18.83
N ASP A 291 11.08 -6.85 18.74
CA ASP A 291 9.73 -7.32 18.44
C ASP A 291 8.79 -7.10 19.63
N ILE A 292 9.30 -7.27 20.85
CA ILE A 292 8.58 -6.92 22.08
C ILE A 292 8.27 -5.42 22.10
N LEU A 293 9.24 -4.57 21.73
CA LEU A 293 9.04 -3.12 21.68
C LEU A 293 8.05 -2.70 20.59
N ASN A 294 8.12 -3.32 19.40
CA ASN A 294 7.19 -3.06 18.32
C ASN A 294 5.76 -3.48 18.68
N THR A 295 5.59 -4.65 19.32
CA THR A 295 4.28 -5.13 19.81
C THR A 295 3.72 -4.21 20.89
N ALA A 296 4.59 -3.72 21.78
CA ALA A 296 4.24 -2.75 22.81
C ALA A 296 3.84 -1.38 22.24
N GLN A 297 4.47 -0.92 21.15
CA GLN A 297 4.13 0.36 20.52
C GLN A 297 2.76 0.38 19.85
N ILE A 298 2.24 -0.78 19.44
CA ILE A 298 0.94 -0.91 18.78
C ILE A 298 -0.21 -0.81 19.80
N ASN A 299 0.02 -1.16 21.07
CA ASN A 299 -1.00 -1.09 22.12
C ASN A 299 -0.45 -0.44 23.39
N ILE A 300 -0.98 0.74 23.75
CA ILE A 300 -0.50 1.54 24.89
C ILE A 300 -0.63 0.84 26.25
N GLU A 301 -1.60 -0.06 26.40
CA GLU A 301 -1.78 -0.87 27.61
C GLU A 301 -0.73 -1.98 27.68
N MET A 302 -0.40 -2.61 26.54
CA MET A 302 0.74 -3.53 26.43
C MET A 302 2.06 -2.81 26.69
N TYR A 303 2.23 -1.56 26.24
CA TYR A 303 3.40 -0.76 26.57
C TYR A 303 3.57 -0.60 28.08
N THR A 304 2.49 -0.25 28.80
CA THR A 304 2.54 -0.07 30.25
C THR A 304 2.86 -1.38 30.99
N ARG A 305 2.37 -2.52 30.48
CA ARG A 305 2.70 -3.84 31.04
C ARG A 305 4.14 -4.27 30.75
N VAL A 306 4.60 -4.12 29.51
CA VAL A 306 5.99 -4.40 29.10
C VAL A 306 6.94 -3.51 29.91
N ASP A 307 6.59 -2.24 30.07
CA ASP A 307 7.32 -1.30 30.92
C ASP A 307 7.36 -1.74 32.38
N SER A 308 6.27 -2.30 32.92
CA SER A 308 6.24 -2.89 34.27
C SER A 308 7.07 -4.17 34.40
N ILE A 309 7.20 -4.97 33.33
CA ILE A 309 8.00 -6.22 33.32
C ILE A 309 9.50 -5.90 33.24
N PHE A 310 9.87 -4.96 32.36
CA PHE A 310 11.26 -4.66 32.03
C PHE A 310 11.81 -3.42 32.76
N GLY A 311 10.96 -2.69 33.50
CA GLY A 311 11.34 -1.53 34.32
C GLY A 311 11.88 -0.36 33.51
N ILE A 312 11.40 -0.15 32.27
CA ILE A 312 11.99 0.84 31.35
C ILE A 312 11.77 2.28 31.85
N ALA A 313 10.69 2.54 32.58
CA ALA A 313 10.34 3.86 33.12
C ALA A 313 10.65 4.07 34.61
N GLU A 314 11.02 3.03 35.38
CA GLU A 314 11.13 3.15 36.85
C GLU A 314 12.45 3.78 37.32
N ASP A 315 13.46 3.90 36.45
CA ASP A 315 14.70 4.64 36.74
C ASP A 315 14.60 6.13 36.37
N GLY A 316 13.75 6.86 37.11
CA GLY A 316 14.16 8.16 37.65
C GLY A 316 14.08 9.44 36.79
N HIS A 317 13.41 9.46 35.63
CA HIS A 317 13.04 10.74 35.00
C HIS A 317 11.57 11.09 35.26
N ALA A 318 11.31 11.58 36.47
CA ALA A 318 10.12 12.38 36.74
C ALA A 318 10.02 13.49 35.67
N MET A 319 8.94 13.49 34.88
CA MET A 319 8.63 14.57 33.96
C MET A 319 8.74 15.92 34.72
N PRO A 320 9.52 16.90 34.23
CA PRO A 320 9.63 18.18 34.90
C PRO A 320 8.25 18.84 34.94
N GLN A 321 7.74 19.01 36.16
CA GLN A 321 6.56 19.80 36.44
C GLN A 321 6.71 21.20 35.81
N PRO A 322 5.70 21.71 35.08
CA PRO A 322 5.76 23.05 34.49
C PRO A 322 5.77 24.09 35.62
N THR A 323 6.93 24.69 35.86
CA THR A 323 7.03 25.90 36.68
C THR A 323 6.75 27.14 35.82
N PRO A 324 6.01 28.13 36.33
CA PRO A 324 5.63 29.32 35.57
C PRO A 324 6.85 30.23 35.37
N SER A 325 7.40 30.24 34.16
CA SER A 325 8.56 31.07 33.79
C SER A 325 8.13 32.40 33.19
N LYS A 326 8.27 33.42 34.04
CA LYS A 326 8.85 34.77 33.82
C LYS A 326 9.20 35.18 32.36
N PRO A 327 8.81 36.39 31.92
CA PRO A 327 8.97 36.87 30.54
C PRO A 327 10.44 37.21 30.17
N PRO A 328 10.84 37.05 28.88
CA PRO A 328 12.21 37.21 28.44
C PRO A 328 12.58 38.67 28.12
N ALA A 329 13.79 39.05 28.54
CA ALA A 329 14.49 40.26 28.09
C ALA A 329 15.47 39.91 26.95
N PRO A 330 15.84 40.89 26.08
CA PRO A 330 16.23 40.64 24.70
C PRO A 330 17.69 40.24 24.51
N ALA A 331 17.92 39.42 23.47
CA ALA A 331 19.23 38.92 23.05
C ALA A 331 20.07 40.00 22.32
N PRO A 332 21.42 39.95 22.45
CA PRO A 332 22.32 40.84 21.72
C PRO A 332 22.67 40.31 20.33
N THR A 333 22.76 41.27 19.43
CA THR A 333 23.13 41.22 18.01
C THR A 333 24.58 40.79 17.80
N ALA A 334 24.83 39.91 16.82
CA ALA A 334 26.14 39.71 16.19
C ALA A 334 25.99 39.17 14.75
N PRO A 335 26.97 39.40 13.85
CA PRO A 335 26.68 39.97 12.55
C PRO A 335 26.82 39.03 11.34
N ALA A 336 26.29 39.54 10.23
CA ALA A 336 26.29 38.99 8.89
C ALA A 336 27.68 38.65 8.32
N SER A 337 27.77 37.54 7.58
CA SER A 337 28.78 37.34 6.56
C SER A 337 28.18 36.74 5.29
N SER A 338 28.34 37.51 4.22
CA SER A 338 28.15 37.20 2.80
C SER A 338 28.95 35.99 2.34
N ALA A 339 28.38 35.16 1.45
CA ALA A 339 28.92 34.87 0.11
C ALA A 339 28.20 33.69 -0.58
N ALA A 340 27.61 33.96 -1.75
CA ALA A 340 27.38 33.00 -2.85
C ALA A 340 28.73 32.66 -3.53
N PRO A 341 28.91 31.67 -4.46
CA PRO A 341 27.91 31.15 -5.40
C PRO A 341 27.97 29.64 -5.82
N SER A 342 26.92 29.22 -6.53
CA SER A 342 26.84 28.23 -7.64
C SER A 342 27.66 26.93 -7.62
N VAL A 343 27.00 25.76 -7.81
CA VAL A 343 27.30 24.79 -8.89
C VAL A 343 26.17 23.73 -8.98
N THR A 344 25.68 23.57 -10.21
CA THR A 344 24.85 22.51 -10.80
C THR A 344 25.44 21.11 -10.64
N LYS A 345 24.63 20.12 -10.23
CA LYS A 345 24.76 18.72 -10.72
C LYS A 345 23.52 17.88 -10.48
N THR A 346 22.98 17.42 -11.61
CA THR A 346 21.97 16.39 -11.85
C THR A 346 22.41 15.00 -11.33
N PRO A 347 21.48 14.16 -10.82
CA PRO A 347 21.73 12.74 -10.59
C PRO A 347 21.34 11.89 -11.82
N PRO A 348 22.06 10.81 -12.16
CA PRO A 348 21.69 9.93 -13.27
C PRO A 348 20.74 8.80 -12.85
N ILE A 349 19.93 8.45 -13.85
CA ILE A 349 18.94 7.38 -13.97
C ILE A 349 19.56 5.98 -13.77
N PRO A 350 18.89 5.03 -13.08
CA PRO A 350 19.28 3.62 -13.08
C PRO A 350 18.82 2.92 -14.37
N GLN A 351 19.77 2.38 -15.13
CA GLN A 351 19.50 1.58 -16.32
C GLN A 351 19.33 0.09 -15.98
N LYS A 352 18.19 -0.40 -16.45
CA LYS A 352 17.77 -1.78 -16.77
C LYS A 352 18.88 -2.66 -17.38
N PRO A 353 19.05 -3.94 -16.97
CA PRO A 353 19.79 -4.90 -17.77
C PRO A 353 18.86 -5.60 -18.76
N ALA A 354 19.18 -5.47 -20.05
CA ALA A 354 18.61 -6.27 -21.13
C ALA A 354 19.50 -7.48 -21.41
N PHE A 355 18.85 -8.58 -21.74
CA PHE A 355 19.39 -9.79 -22.34
C PHE A 355 20.37 -9.51 -23.50
N ALA A 356 21.51 -10.18 -23.47
CA ALA A 356 22.25 -10.56 -24.68
C ALA A 356 22.99 -11.88 -24.44
N SER A 357 22.59 -12.88 -25.22
CA SER A 357 23.27 -14.14 -25.43
C SER A 357 24.44 -13.92 -26.40
N ALA A 358 25.63 -14.45 -26.09
CA ALA A 358 26.51 -15.15 -27.04
C ALA A 358 27.87 -15.48 -26.40
N ALA A 359 28.20 -16.77 -26.44
CA ALA A 359 29.52 -17.38 -26.60
C ALA A 359 30.75 -16.56 -26.16
N ASP A 360 31.38 -16.99 -25.06
CA ASP A 360 32.83 -16.90 -24.95
C ASP A 360 33.43 -18.20 -24.39
N THR A 361 34.21 -18.81 -25.26
CA THR A 361 35.13 -19.91 -25.04
C THR A 361 36.34 -19.40 -24.29
N GLY A 362 36.55 -19.81 -23.05
CA GLY A 362 37.90 -19.73 -22.50
C GLY A 362 38.04 -19.76 -20.99
N SER A 363 38.78 -20.76 -20.55
CA SER A 363 39.75 -20.57 -19.45
C SER A 363 39.18 -20.53 -18.03
N GLY A 364 38.77 -21.71 -17.55
CA GLY A 364 38.58 -22.01 -16.14
C GLY A 364 39.12 -23.40 -15.79
N MET A 365 40.36 -23.69 -16.18
CA MET A 365 41.09 -24.89 -15.76
C MET A 365 41.43 -24.81 -14.26
N GLY A 366 41.08 -25.86 -13.53
CA GLY A 366 41.56 -26.15 -12.18
C GLY A 366 40.45 -26.84 -11.40
N LEU A 367 40.49 -28.12 -11.06
CA LEU A 367 41.49 -28.67 -10.14
C LEU A 367 41.39 -30.22 -10.05
N PHE A 368 41.17 -30.96 -11.13
CA PHE A 368 41.24 -32.43 -11.03
C PHE A 368 41.94 -33.06 -12.23
N SER A 369 43.25 -33.22 -12.12
CA SER A 369 43.99 -34.19 -12.91
C SER A 369 45.09 -34.83 -12.07
N SER A 370 44.86 -36.12 -11.80
CA SER A 370 45.80 -37.19 -12.10
C SER A 370 47.26 -36.99 -11.68
N ILE A 371 47.60 -37.49 -10.49
CA ILE A 371 48.88 -38.19 -10.26
C ILE A 371 48.54 -39.56 -9.64
N LEU A 372 48.16 -40.50 -10.51
CA LEU A 372 48.33 -41.93 -10.24
C LEU A 372 49.77 -42.26 -10.61
N GLN A 373 50.67 -42.08 -9.64
CA GLN A 373 52.00 -42.68 -9.65
C GLN A 373 51.88 -44.16 -9.26
N PRO A 374 52.39 -45.12 -10.04
CA PRO A 374 52.66 -46.45 -9.54
C PRO A 374 53.84 -46.35 -8.56
N ARG A 375 53.52 -46.38 -7.27
CA ARG A 375 54.48 -46.40 -6.16
C ARG A 375 55.27 -47.73 -6.22
N PRO A 376 56.61 -47.71 -6.33
CA PRO A 376 57.40 -48.92 -6.15
C PRO A 376 57.34 -49.37 -4.68
N PRO A 377 57.37 -50.69 -4.38
CA PRO A 377 57.27 -51.17 -3.01
C PRO A 377 58.55 -50.87 -2.22
N THR A 378 58.48 -49.85 -1.35
CA THR A 378 59.49 -49.54 -0.34
C THR A 378 59.38 -50.52 0.83
N THR A 379 60.34 -51.44 0.85
CA THR A 379 61.04 -52.01 2.03
C THR A 379 60.24 -52.24 3.31
N ARG A 380 59.94 -53.52 3.56
CA ARG A 380 59.68 -54.09 4.89
C ARG A 380 61.01 -54.18 5.67
N PRO A 381 61.06 -53.83 6.96
CA PRO A 381 62.24 -54.02 7.80
C PRO A 381 62.29 -55.44 8.37
N ASN A 382 63.52 -55.97 8.48
CA ASN A 382 63.98 -56.91 9.50
C ASN A 382 63.26 -58.27 9.62
N ALA A 383 63.77 -59.26 8.89
CA ALA A 383 63.71 -60.67 9.30
C ALA A 383 65.14 -61.25 9.23
N PRO A 384 65.60 -62.01 10.25
CA PRO A 384 66.98 -62.47 10.34
C PRO A 384 67.32 -63.49 9.23
N PRO A 385 68.58 -63.55 8.79
CA PRO A 385 69.00 -64.41 7.69
C PRO A 385 68.96 -65.88 8.12
N ALA A 386 67.96 -66.62 7.64
CA ALA A 386 67.99 -68.06 7.62
C ALA A 386 69.10 -68.50 6.65
N LYS A 387 70.21 -68.98 7.22
CA LYS A 387 71.34 -69.63 6.54
C LYS A 387 70.81 -70.71 5.58
N SER A 388 70.78 -70.42 4.28
CA SER A 388 70.68 -71.45 3.26
C SER A 388 71.98 -72.23 3.25
N GLY A 389 71.93 -73.45 3.81
CA GLY A 389 73.01 -74.42 3.74
C GLY A 389 73.32 -74.72 2.28
N ARG A 390 74.41 -74.13 1.80
CA ARG A 390 75.08 -74.56 0.57
C ARG A 390 75.41 -76.04 0.76
N PRO A 391 74.93 -76.97 -0.08
CA PRO A 391 75.35 -78.36 0.02
C PRO A 391 76.87 -78.39 -0.15
N GLN A 392 77.57 -78.83 0.90
CA GLN A 392 78.99 -79.10 0.83
C GLN A 392 79.20 -80.10 -0.31
N ALA A 393 79.86 -79.64 -1.38
CA ALA A 393 80.30 -80.52 -2.45
C ALA A 393 81.18 -81.61 -1.82
N LEU A 394 80.70 -82.85 -1.83
CA LEU A 394 81.43 -84.00 -1.32
C LEU A 394 82.79 -84.08 -2.03
N ASN A 395 83.85 -84.11 -1.24
CA ASN A 395 85.23 -84.18 -1.71
C ASN A 395 85.40 -85.44 -2.58
N GLY A 396 85.77 -85.29 -3.86
CA GLY A 396 85.69 -86.36 -4.87
C GLY A 396 86.46 -87.65 -4.56
N ASN A 397 87.41 -87.58 -3.63
CA ASN A 397 88.17 -88.73 -3.12
C ASN A 397 87.32 -89.64 -2.21
N MET A 398 86.37 -89.07 -1.46
CA MET A 398 85.45 -89.84 -0.60
C MET A 398 84.34 -90.52 -1.42
N ALA A 399 83.87 -89.86 -2.48
CA ALA A 399 82.90 -90.43 -3.42
C ALA A 399 83.47 -91.67 -4.15
N LYS A 400 84.76 -91.64 -4.54
CA LYS A 400 85.44 -92.80 -5.13
C LYS A 400 85.57 -93.98 -4.16
N SER A 401 85.86 -93.73 -2.88
CA SER A 401 85.95 -94.79 -1.85
C SER A 401 84.60 -95.37 -1.45
N MET A 402 83.51 -94.62 -1.58
CA MET A 402 82.15 -95.15 -1.37
C MET A 402 81.67 -95.94 -2.58
N ALA A 403 81.96 -95.48 -3.79
CA ALA A 403 81.60 -96.18 -5.02
C ALA A 403 82.26 -97.57 -5.12
N SER A 404 83.48 -97.74 -4.59
CA SER A 404 84.16 -99.06 -4.59
C SER A 404 83.68 -100.03 -3.51
N LYS A 405 82.85 -99.59 -2.55
CA LYS A 405 82.32 -100.40 -1.44
C LYS A 405 80.86 -100.81 -1.62
N LEU A 406 80.18 -100.21 -2.59
CA LEU A 406 78.79 -100.52 -2.93
C LEU A 406 78.81 -101.59 -4.01
N SER A 407 78.00 -102.64 -3.85
CA SER A 407 77.79 -103.61 -4.94
C SER A 407 77.08 -102.93 -6.10
N ASP A 408 77.26 -103.45 -7.32
CA ASP A 408 76.63 -102.88 -8.53
C ASP A 408 75.10 -102.76 -8.40
N ALA A 409 74.45 -103.64 -7.62
CA ALA A 409 73.03 -103.59 -7.31
C ALA A 409 72.65 -102.38 -6.42
N GLU A 410 73.49 -102.06 -5.43
CA GLU A 410 73.31 -100.88 -4.56
C GLU A 410 73.57 -99.59 -5.34
N LEU A 411 74.56 -99.59 -6.24
CA LEU A 411 74.84 -98.46 -7.12
C LEU A 411 73.66 -98.18 -8.07
N ALA A 412 73.09 -99.23 -8.68
CA ALA A 412 71.91 -99.13 -9.54
C ALA A 412 70.68 -98.61 -8.77
N ALA A 413 70.48 -99.06 -7.51
CA ALA A 413 69.43 -98.57 -6.64
C ALA A 413 69.63 -97.08 -6.28
N ILE A 414 70.86 -96.66 -5.97
CA ILE A 414 71.20 -95.26 -5.69
C ILE A 414 70.94 -94.38 -6.91
N ILE A 415 71.33 -94.82 -8.11
CA ILE A 415 71.04 -94.12 -9.38
C ILE A 415 69.53 -93.98 -9.58
N SER A 416 68.77 -95.08 -9.46
CA SER A 416 67.31 -95.05 -9.60
C SER A 416 66.65 -94.12 -8.58
N MET A 417 67.13 -94.10 -7.33
CA MET A 417 66.64 -93.18 -6.31
C MET A 417 67.01 -91.73 -6.62
N THR A 418 68.21 -91.44 -7.13
CA THR A 418 68.60 -90.07 -7.52
C THR A 418 67.81 -89.57 -8.72
N GLU A 419 67.51 -90.43 -9.69
CA GLU A 419 66.62 -90.10 -10.81
C GLU A 419 65.19 -89.82 -10.33
N LYS A 420 64.65 -90.65 -9.42
CA LYS A 420 63.34 -90.42 -8.79
C LYS A 420 63.31 -89.12 -7.99
N LEU A 421 64.35 -88.84 -7.19
CA LEU A 421 64.49 -87.58 -6.46
C LEU A 421 64.56 -86.39 -7.40
N SER A 422 65.33 -86.48 -8.49
CA SER A 422 65.39 -85.42 -9.51
C SER A 422 64.04 -85.21 -10.20
N LYS A 423 63.29 -86.27 -10.48
CA LYS A 423 61.95 -86.19 -11.06
C LYS A 423 60.96 -85.53 -10.10
N LEU A 424 60.97 -85.94 -8.83
CA LEU A 424 60.16 -85.34 -7.77
C LEU A 424 60.54 -83.87 -7.55
N ASP A 425 61.82 -83.50 -7.55
CA ASP A 425 62.27 -82.11 -7.43
C ASP A 425 61.78 -81.24 -8.60
N LYS A 426 61.81 -81.77 -9.83
CA LYS A 426 61.25 -81.08 -11.00
C LYS A 426 59.74 -80.88 -10.85
N GLU A 427 59.01 -81.91 -10.41
CA GLU A 427 57.57 -81.84 -10.17
C GLU A 427 57.23 -80.84 -9.06
N VAL A 428 57.97 -80.86 -7.94
CA VAL A 428 57.82 -79.88 -6.85
C VAL A 428 58.09 -78.46 -7.35
N ASN A 429 59.13 -78.25 -8.16
CA ASN A 429 59.40 -76.95 -8.77
C ASN A 429 58.29 -76.52 -9.74
N MET A 430 57.74 -77.42 -10.56
CA MET A 430 56.60 -77.12 -11.42
C MET A 430 55.37 -76.74 -10.60
N LEU A 431 55.00 -77.53 -9.59
CA LEU A 431 53.88 -77.24 -8.69
C LEU A 431 54.08 -75.92 -7.93
N ARG A 432 55.32 -75.59 -7.57
CA ARG A 432 55.66 -74.31 -6.94
C ARG A 432 55.46 -73.13 -7.89
N ASN A 433 55.91 -73.26 -9.14
CA ASN A 433 55.71 -72.26 -10.18
C ASN A 433 54.22 -72.09 -10.53
N GLU A 434 53.47 -73.19 -10.62
CA GLU A 434 52.02 -73.15 -10.84
C GLU A 434 51.30 -72.48 -9.66
N LYS A 435 51.70 -72.80 -8.42
CA LYS A 435 51.19 -72.12 -7.22
C LYS A 435 51.47 -70.62 -7.26
N GLU A 436 52.68 -70.21 -7.61
CA GLU A 436 53.04 -68.79 -7.75
C GLU A 436 52.22 -68.11 -8.87
N ALA A 437 52.05 -68.77 -10.02
CA ALA A 437 51.23 -68.26 -11.12
C ALA A 437 49.73 -68.14 -10.74
N LEU A 438 49.18 -69.12 -10.02
CA LEU A 438 47.81 -69.06 -9.50
C LEU A 438 47.65 -67.97 -8.44
N THR A 439 48.64 -67.79 -7.58
CA THR A 439 48.65 -66.71 -6.57
C THR A 439 48.66 -65.34 -7.24
N ALA A 440 49.47 -65.15 -8.28
CA ALA A 440 49.50 -63.92 -9.06
C ALA A 440 48.18 -63.65 -9.81
N LYS A 441 47.54 -64.70 -10.36
CA LYS A 441 46.21 -64.59 -10.97
C LYS A 441 45.15 -64.19 -9.95
N LEU A 442 45.15 -64.85 -8.78
CA LEU A 442 44.21 -64.53 -7.70
C LEU A 442 44.36 -63.08 -7.26
N ASP A 443 45.59 -62.62 -6.99
CA ASP A 443 45.87 -61.24 -6.58
C ASP A 443 45.47 -60.23 -7.68
N GLY A 444 45.73 -60.55 -8.95
CA GLY A 444 45.23 -59.75 -10.09
C GLY A 444 43.71 -59.64 -10.12
N THR A 445 42.99 -60.75 -9.94
CA THR A 445 41.52 -60.75 -9.89
C THR A 445 40.97 -60.02 -8.66
N GLU A 446 41.62 -60.13 -7.50
CA GLU A 446 41.24 -59.40 -6.29
C GLU A 446 41.41 -57.89 -6.46
N ASN A 447 42.48 -57.45 -7.15
CA ASN A 447 42.72 -56.04 -7.43
C ASN A 447 41.68 -55.46 -8.40
N VAL A 448 41.30 -56.20 -9.45
CA VAL A 448 40.19 -55.81 -10.34
C VAL A 448 38.87 -55.75 -9.58
N LYS A 449 38.59 -56.72 -8.71
CA LYS A 449 37.39 -56.71 -7.85
C LYS A 449 37.35 -55.48 -6.95
N LYS A 450 38.47 -55.15 -6.26
CA LYS A 450 38.57 -53.95 -5.42
C LYS A 450 38.36 -52.67 -6.23
N PHE A 451 38.91 -52.60 -7.44
CA PHE A 451 38.71 -51.46 -8.35
C PHE A 451 37.25 -51.30 -8.78
N LEU A 452 36.59 -52.39 -9.17
CA LEU A 452 35.17 -52.36 -9.55
C LEU A 452 34.27 -51.97 -8.38
N ILE A 453 34.52 -52.49 -7.17
CA ILE A 453 33.78 -52.10 -5.96
C ILE A 453 33.96 -50.60 -5.68
N ALA A 454 35.18 -50.08 -5.81
CA ALA A 454 35.43 -48.64 -5.66
C ALA A 454 34.67 -47.81 -6.71
N LYS A 455 34.66 -48.23 -7.97
CA LYS A 455 33.92 -47.55 -9.04
C LYS A 455 32.41 -47.59 -8.86
N VAL A 456 31.85 -48.72 -8.41
CA VAL A 456 30.42 -48.84 -8.11
C VAL A 456 30.06 -47.88 -6.98
N ARG A 457 30.85 -47.82 -5.91
CA ARG A 457 30.66 -46.85 -4.82
C ARG A 457 30.76 -45.40 -5.28
N ASP A 458 31.71 -45.07 -6.15
CA ASP A 458 31.82 -43.71 -6.72
C ASP A 458 30.57 -43.34 -7.52
N VAL A 459 30.00 -44.29 -8.28
CA VAL A 459 28.76 -44.07 -9.06
C VAL A 459 27.56 -43.95 -8.13
N GLU A 460 27.45 -44.78 -7.09
CA GLU A 460 26.40 -44.68 -6.07
C GLU A 460 26.42 -43.32 -5.35
N ILE A 461 27.61 -42.83 -4.97
CA ILE A 461 27.77 -41.51 -4.36
C ILE A 461 27.34 -40.40 -5.32
N LYS A 462 27.73 -40.49 -6.60
CA LYS A 462 27.33 -39.51 -7.63
C LYS A 462 25.83 -39.53 -7.90
N LEU A 463 25.22 -40.72 -7.95
CA LEU A 463 23.78 -40.88 -8.13
C LEU A 463 23.04 -40.22 -6.97
N LYS A 464 23.48 -40.47 -5.73
CA LYS A 464 22.89 -39.85 -4.54
C LYS A 464 23.06 -38.33 -4.52
N GLN A 465 24.21 -37.82 -4.94
CA GLN A 465 24.42 -36.37 -5.08
C GLN A 465 23.49 -35.75 -6.12
N GLN A 466 23.27 -36.44 -7.23
CA GLN A 466 22.34 -35.98 -8.27
C GLN A 466 20.88 -36.01 -7.77
N GLU A 467 20.47 -37.06 -7.05
CA GLU A 467 19.15 -37.11 -6.40
C GLU A 467 18.94 -35.94 -5.42
N ASP A 468 19.95 -35.62 -4.59
CA ASP A 468 19.91 -34.48 -3.67
C ASP A 468 19.83 -33.13 -4.42
N GLU A 469 20.47 -33.01 -5.60
CA GLU A 469 20.37 -31.83 -6.46
C GLU A 469 18.99 -31.69 -7.11
N ASP A 470 18.42 -32.79 -7.61
CA ASP A 470 17.07 -32.80 -8.19
C ASP A 470 16.00 -32.42 -7.16
N VAL A 471 16.16 -32.86 -5.90
CA VAL A 471 15.28 -32.43 -4.78
C VAL A 471 15.42 -30.94 -4.51
N LYS A 472 16.63 -30.38 -4.53
CA LYS A 472 16.84 -28.93 -4.36
C LYS A 472 16.21 -28.13 -5.48
N ILE A 473 16.38 -28.57 -6.73
CA ILE A 473 15.78 -27.93 -7.90
C ILE A 473 14.26 -27.98 -7.79
N THR A 474 13.68 -29.12 -7.43
CA THR A 474 12.22 -29.26 -7.25
C THR A 474 11.70 -28.34 -6.15
N LYS A 475 12.41 -28.23 -5.02
CA LYS A 475 12.07 -27.31 -3.94
C LYS A 475 12.16 -25.85 -4.38
N GLN A 476 13.17 -25.50 -5.17
CA GLN A 476 13.31 -24.16 -5.73
C GLN A 476 12.16 -23.85 -6.70
N VAL A 477 11.82 -24.76 -7.60
CA VAL A 477 10.69 -24.59 -8.53
C VAL A 477 9.37 -24.38 -7.77
N ALA A 478 9.13 -25.13 -6.68
CA ALA A 478 7.96 -24.92 -5.84
C ALA A 478 7.97 -23.52 -5.18
N SER A 479 9.11 -23.10 -4.63
CA SER A 479 9.25 -21.75 -4.05
C SER A 479 9.06 -20.64 -5.10
N ASP A 480 9.57 -20.81 -6.32
CA ASP A 480 9.41 -19.84 -7.40
C ASP A 480 7.94 -19.77 -7.86
N GLN A 481 7.23 -20.90 -7.88
CA GLN A 481 5.80 -20.94 -8.17
C GLN A 481 4.97 -20.19 -7.12
N GLU A 482 5.30 -20.33 -5.83
CA GLU A 482 4.65 -19.56 -4.76
C GLU A 482 4.87 -18.05 -4.92
N VAL A 483 6.10 -17.65 -5.26
CA VAL A 483 6.43 -16.24 -5.52
C VAL A 483 5.68 -15.71 -6.74
N ILE A 484 5.60 -16.47 -7.83
CA ILE A 484 4.84 -16.09 -9.03
C ILE A 484 3.36 -15.94 -8.70
N ALA A 485 2.76 -16.92 -7.99
CA ALA A 485 1.36 -16.86 -7.60
C ALA A 485 1.05 -15.64 -6.71
N PHE A 486 1.95 -15.32 -5.78
CA PHE A 486 1.84 -14.12 -4.94
C PHE A 486 1.91 -12.83 -5.77
N LEU A 487 2.87 -12.73 -6.69
CA LEU A 487 3.00 -11.57 -7.57
C LEU A 487 1.79 -11.41 -8.49
N ASP A 488 1.27 -12.49 -9.06
CA ASP A 488 0.08 -12.48 -9.91
C ASP A 488 -1.16 -12.03 -9.14
N SER A 489 -1.36 -12.54 -7.91
CA SER A 489 -2.45 -12.09 -7.03
C SER A 489 -2.34 -10.60 -6.69
N ARG A 490 -1.13 -10.11 -6.39
CA ARG A 490 -0.90 -8.70 -6.08
C ARG A 490 -1.12 -7.80 -7.30
N VAL A 491 -0.73 -8.24 -8.49
CA VAL A 491 -0.99 -7.51 -9.75
C VAL A 491 -2.50 -7.42 -10.00
N GLN A 492 -3.24 -8.52 -9.86
CA GLN A 492 -4.70 -8.52 -10.01
C GLN A 492 -5.41 -7.59 -9.00
N GLU A 493 -4.93 -7.54 -7.76
CA GLU A 493 -5.45 -6.63 -6.74
C GLU A 493 -5.23 -5.16 -7.13
N LEU A 494 -4.03 -4.83 -7.62
CA LEU A 494 -3.69 -3.48 -8.09
C LEU A 494 -4.48 -3.10 -9.35
N GLU A 495 -4.69 -4.03 -10.28
CA GLU A 495 -5.54 -3.83 -11.46
C GLU A 495 -6.99 -3.54 -11.04
N ARG A 496 -7.56 -4.33 -10.12
CA ARG A 496 -8.90 -4.11 -9.56
C ARG A 496 -9.01 -2.75 -8.85
N SER A 497 -8.01 -2.38 -8.04
CA SER A 497 -7.97 -1.08 -7.36
C SER A 497 -7.91 0.07 -8.36
N THR A 498 -7.11 -0.07 -9.43
CA THR A 498 -7.02 0.93 -10.50
C THR A 498 -8.35 1.07 -11.24
N GLU A 499 -9.02 -0.04 -11.57
CA GLU A 499 -10.35 -0.03 -12.17
C GLU A 499 -11.35 0.70 -11.27
N GLN A 500 -11.38 0.39 -9.98
CA GLN A 500 -12.25 1.07 -9.02
C GLN A 500 -12.04 2.58 -9.01
N VAL A 501 -10.79 3.06 -8.84
CA VAL A 501 -10.46 4.49 -8.85
C VAL A 501 -10.85 5.15 -10.17
N THR A 502 -10.67 4.47 -11.30
CA THR A 502 -11.08 5.01 -12.60
C THR A 502 -12.60 5.16 -12.73
N THR A 503 -13.36 4.19 -12.21
CA THR A 503 -14.83 4.27 -12.19
C THR A 503 -15.36 5.37 -11.27
N GLU A 504 -14.80 5.50 -10.06
CA GLU A 504 -15.14 6.57 -9.12
C GLU A 504 -14.83 7.95 -9.71
N ARG A 505 -13.66 8.10 -10.37
CA ARG A 505 -13.29 9.32 -11.07
C ARG A 505 -14.27 9.66 -12.20
N ALA A 506 -14.73 8.66 -12.96
CA ALA A 506 -15.71 8.87 -14.03
C ALA A 506 -17.07 9.32 -13.48
N LEU A 507 -17.52 8.75 -12.36
CA LEU A 507 -18.74 9.16 -11.67
C LEU A 507 -18.64 10.59 -11.14
N ALA A 508 -17.57 10.91 -10.41
CA ALA A 508 -17.33 12.26 -9.90
C ALA A 508 -17.25 13.31 -11.02
N GLN A 509 -16.63 12.96 -12.15
CA GLN A 509 -16.58 13.83 -13.33
C GLN A 509 -17.97 14.07 -13.93
N SER A 510 -18.79 13.02 -14.03
CA SER A 510 -20.19 13.12 -14.50
C SER A 510 -21.03 14.01 -13.58
N GLU A 511 -20.86 13.89 -12.26
CA GLU A 511 -21.54 14.75 -11.28
C GLU A 511 -21.11 16.21 -11.39
N LEU A 512 -19.81 16.47 -11.55
CA LEU A 512 -19.26 17.81 -11.75
C LEU A 512 -19.85 18.47 -13.01
N ASP A 513 -19.93 17.73 -14.11
CA ASP A 513 -20.46 18.25 -15.37
C ASP A 513 -21.98 18.47 -15.31
N SER A 514 -22.72 17.61 -14.61
CA SER A 514 -24.14 17.85 -14.28
C SER A 514 -24.33 19.13 -13.45
N LEU A 515 -23.48 19.34 -12.43
CA LEU A 515 -23.53 20.52 -11.58
C LEU A 515 -23.21 21.79 -12.38
N LYS A 516 -22.20 21.76 -13.26
CA LYS A 516 -21.88 22.89 -14.17
C LYS A 516 -23.04 23.24 -15.07
N VAL A 517 -23.70 22.26 -15.68
CA VAL A 517 -24.87 22.50 -16.54
C VAL A 517 -26.01 23.11 -15.73
N SER A 518 -26.27 22.61 -14.52
CA SER A 518 -27.32 23.17 -13.65
C SER A 518 -27.02 24.61 -13.21
N SER A 519 -25.76 24.88 -12.86
CA SER A 519 -25.28 26.21 -12.45
C SER A 519 -25.37 27.20 -13.61
N SER A 520 -24.93 26.78 -14.81
CA SER A 520 -25.05 27.57 -16.04
C SER A 520 -26.52 27.93 -16.35
N LYS A 521 -27.45 26.98 -16.22
CA LYS A 521 -28.90 27.26 -16.39
C LYS A 521 -29.41 28.30 -15.38
N LYS A 522 -29.01 28.20 -14.10
CA LYS A 522 -29.38 29.19 -13.07
C LYS A 522 -28.82 30.57 -13.40
N ALA A 523 -27.56 30.65 -13.85
CA ALA A 523 -26.94 31.90 -14.25
C ALA A 523 -27.66 32.56 -15.43
N ILE A 524 -28.06 31.78 -16.44
CA ILE A 524 -28.86 32.27 -17.57
C ILE A 524 -30.20 32.82 -17.08
N MET A 525 -30.91 32.07 -16.23
CA MET A 525 -32.21 32.49 -15.69
C MET A 525 -32.11 33.80 -14.88
N LEU A 526 -31.09 33.94 -14.03
CA LEU A 526 -30.86 35.18 -13.28
C LEU A 526 -30.52 36.36 -14.20
N ASN A 527 -29.75 36.13 -15.27
CA ASN A 527 -29.46 37.17 -16.25
C ASN A 527 -30.72 37.61 -17.01
N ASP A 528 -31.59 36.67 -17.38
CA ASP A 528 -32.88 36.98 -18.02
C ASP A 528 -33.80 37.76 -17.07
N MET A 529 -33.84 37.41 -15.79
CA MET A 529 -34.57 38.17 -14.76
C MET A 529 -34.03 39.60 -14.62
N LEU A 530 -32.72 39.78 -14.50
CA LEU A 530 -32.09 41.10 -14.42
C LEU A 530 -32.35 41.93 -15.67
N LYS A 531 -32.34 41.30 -16.85
CA LYS A 531 -32.67 41.98 -18.12
C LYS A 531 -34.11 42.44 -18.13
N TYR A 532 -35.04 41.60 -17.67
CA TYR A 532 -36.45 41.95 -17.55
C TYR A 532 -36.66 43.13 -16.59
N GLU A 533 -36.02 43.12 -15.42
CA GLU A 533 -36.11 44.24 -14.45
C GLU A 533 -35.56 45.56 -15.03
N ARG A 534 -34.43 45.50 -15.75
CA ARG A 534 -33.87 46.68 -16.44
C ARG A 534 -34.80 47.22 -17.52
N GLU A 535 -35.47 46.34 -18.27
CA GLU A 535 -36.44 46.74 -19.28
C GLU A 535 -37.66 47.39 -18.62
N LYS A 536 -38.20 46.75 -17.58
CA LYS A 536 -39.33 47.24 -16.80
C LYS A 536 -39.06 48.63 -16.20
N LEU A 537 -37.89 48.84 -15.60
CA LEU A 537 -37.49 50.16 -15.10
C LEU A 537 -37.43 51.22 -16.21
N ARG A 538 -37.01 50.85 -17.42
CA ARG A 538 -36.97 51.77 -18.57
C ARG A 538 -38.37 52.13 -19.06
N GLU A 539 -39.28 51.15 -19.08
CA GLU A 539 -40.70 51.37 -19.39
C GLU A 539 -41.33 52.30 -18.36
N GLU A 540 -41.20 52.02 -17.07
CA GLU A 540 -41.70 52.86 -15.96
C GLU A 540 -41.12 54.29 -16.04
N GLU A 541 -39.82 54.45 -16.31
CA GLU A 541 -39.20 55.77 -16.48
C GLU A 541 -39.79 56.52 -17.69
N SER A 542 -40.09 55.81 -18.79
CA SER A 542 -40.69 56.38 -19.99
C SER A 542 -42.15 56.82 -19.77
N GLU A 543 -42.92 56.01 -19.04
CA GLU A 543 -44.30 56.31 -18.62
C GLU A 543 -44.34 57.51 -17.67
N TRP A 544 -43.41 57.56 -16.73
CA TRP A 544 -43.25 58.70 -15.83
C TRP A 544 -42.92 59.98 -16.59
N LYS A 545 -41.98 59.93 -17.55
CA LYS A 545 -41.65 61.08 -18.43
C LYS A 545 -42.85 61.51 -19.26
N ALA A 546 -43.67 60.58 -19.77
CA ALA A 546 -44.90 60.89 -20.50
C ALA A 546 -45.93 61.58 -19.60
N THR A 547 -46.16 61.05 -18.41
CA THR A 547 -47.07 61.62 -17.40
C THR A 547 -46.63 63.03 -16.98
N LYS A 548 -45.34 63.21 -16.71
CA LYS A 548 -44.75 64.52 -16.43
C LYS A 548 -44.99 65.51 -17.57
N LYS A 549 -44.84 65.10 -18.83
CA LYS A 549 -45.12 65.95 -19.99
C LYS A 549 -46.61 66.37 -20.05
N VAL A 550 -47.53 65.46 -19.76
CA VAL A 550 -48.98 65.75 -19.70
C VAL A 550 -49.25 66.77 -18.60
N LEU A 551 -48.78 66.53 -17.37
CA LEU A 551 -48.94 67.47 -16.24
C LEU A 551 -48.35 68.85 -16.55
N VAL A 552 -47.17 68.93 -17.19
CA VAL A 552 -46.58 70.22 -17.59
C VAL A 552 -47.47 70.94 -18.61
N LYS A 553 -48.10 70.23 -19.55
CA LYS A 553 -49.05 70.83 -20.50
C LYS A 553 -50.31 71.34 -19.80
N GLU A 554 -50.87 70.56 -18.87
CA GLU A 554 -52.03 70.95 -18.08
C GLU A 554 -51.74 72.20 -17.22
N VAL A 555 -50.61 72.22 -16.51
CA VAL A 555 -50.18 73.39 -15.71
C VAL A 555 -50.02 74.63 -16.61
N LYS A 556 -49.42 74.50 -17.80
CA LYS A 556 -49.33 75.60 -18.76
C LYS A 556 -50.70 76.07 -19.24
N SER A 557 -51.61 75.14 -19.53
CA SER A 557 -52.99 75.43 -19.92
C SER A 557 -53.74 76.19 -18.83
N CYS A 558 -53.69 75.71 -17.58
CA CYS A 558 -54.29 76.39 -16.42
C CYS A 558 -53.71 77.80 -16.22
N ARG A 559 -52.39 77.98 -16.36
CA ARG A 559 -51.77 79.31 -16.29
C ARG A 559 -52.28 80.25 -17.39
N ALA A 560 -52.41 79.76 -18.62
CA ALA A 560 -52.96 80.54 -19.73
C ALA A 560 -54.43 80.93 -19.48
N GLN A 561 -55.24 80.01 -18.93
CA GLN A 561 -56.63 80.29 -18.55
C GLN A 561 -56.72 81.34 -17.44
N ILE A 562 -55.86 81.26 -16.42
CA ILE A 562 -55.78 82.28 -15.35
C ILE A 562 -55.45 83.65 -15.94
N LEU A 563 -54.49 83.73 -16.87
CA LEU A 563 -54.14 84.99 -17.53
C LEU A 563 -55.30 85.55 -18.38
N ALA A 564 -56.03 84.69 -19.10
CA ALA A 564 -57.22 85.09 -19.86
C ALA A 564 -58.32 85.64 -18.94
N LEU A 565 -58.64 84.94 -17.84
CA LEU A 565 -59.61 85.39 -16.84
C LEU A 565 -59.18 86.69 -16.14
N GLN A 566 -57.88 86.89 -15.90
CA GLN A 566 -57.35 88.14 -15.37
C GLN A 566 -57.55 89.30 -16.35
N ALA A 567 -57.28 89.08 -17.64
CA ALA A 567 -57.53 90.08 -18.69
C ALA A 567 -59.02 90.42 -18.82
N GLU A 568 -59.91 89.42 -18.77
CA GLU A 568 -61.36 89.63 -18.75
C GLU A 568 -61.80 90.44 -17.52
N ARG A 569 -61.34 90.06 -16.33
CA ARG A 569 -61.60 90.80 -15.07
C ARG A 569 -61.14 92.25 -15.18
N ASP A 570 -59.93 92.48 -15.70
CA ASP A 570 -59.37 93.82 -15.85
C ASP A 570 -60.15 94.64 -16.89
N GLY A 571 -60.61 94.01 -17.98
CA GLY A 571 -61.52 94.63 -18.95
C GLY A 571 -62.87 95.00 -18.34
N PHE A 572 -63.50 94.12 -17.56
CA PHE A 572 -64.74 94.44 -16.84
C PHE A 572 -64.53 95.56 -15.82
N LYS A 573 -63.39 95.59 -15.13
CA LYS A 573 -63.03 96.66 -14.20
C LYS A 573 -62.89 97.99 -14.93
N GLU A 574 -62.24 98.02 -16.09
CA GLU A 574 -62.10 99.22 -16.92
C GLU A 574 -63.46 99.72 -17.44
N GLN A 575 -64.31 98.82 -17.94
CA GLN A 575 -65.69 99.16 -18.35
C GLN A 575 -66.48 99.76 -17.18
N ASN A 576 -66.40 99.17 -15.99
CA ASN A 576 -67.03 99.71 -14.79
C ASN A 576 -66.49 101.10 -14.42
N GLU A 577 -65.17 101.33 -14.51
CA GLU A 577 -64.58 102.64 -14.29
C GLU A 577 -65.03 103.67 -15.35
N MET A 578 -65.17 103.28 -16.62
CA MET A 578 -65.74 104.15 -17.66
C MET A 578 -67.21 104.50 -17.36
N LEU A 579 -68.03 103.52 -16.96
CA LEU A 579 -69.41 103.73 -16.53
C LEU A 579 -69.50 104.68 -15.33
N LYS A 580 -68.67 104.50 -14.31
CA LYS A 580 -68.58 105.42 -13.17
C LYS A 580 -68.22 106.83 -13.60
N ARG A 581 -67.20 106.99 -14.47
CA ARG A 581 -66.82 108.30 -15.03
C ARG A 581 -67.97 108.92 -15.81
N ALA A 582 -68.66 108.13 -16.64
CA ALA A 582 -69.82 108.59 -17.41
C ALA A 582 -70.94 109.07 -16.47
N ILE A 583 -71.32 108.28 -15.46
CA ILE A 583 -72.33 108.65 -14.45
C ILE A 583 -71.95 109.93 -13.70
N VAL A 584 -70.69 110.08 -13.27
CA VAL A 584 -70.20 111.31 -12.63
C VAL A 584 -70.30 112.50 -13.61
N SER A 585 -70.03 112.29 -14.89
CA SER A 585 -70.17 113.31 -15.93
C SER A 585 -71.64 113.67 -16.21
N THR A 586 -72.58 112.72 -16.23
CA THR A 586 -74.02 113.00 -16.39
C THR A 586 -74.65 113.60 -15.13
N GLY A 587 -74.21 113.17 -13.95
CA GLY A 587 -74.63 113.73 -12.66
C GLY A 587 -74.24 115.20 -12.48
N LYS A 588 -73.16 115.64 -13.13
CA LYS A 588 -72.72 117.04 -13.12
C LYS A 588 -73.62 117.97 -13.96
N ASN A 589 -74.41 117.43 -14.89
CA ASN A 589 -75.36 118.18 -15.71
C ASN A 589 -76.80 118.21 -15.16
N HIS A 590 -77.09 117.49 -14.06
CA HIS A 590 -78.40 117.50 -13.41
C HIS A 590 -78.46 118.34 -12.12
N ALA A 591 -77.38 119.03 -11.76
CA ALA A 591 -77.41 120.11 -10.77
C ALA A 591 -78.02 121.39 -11.38
N SER A 592 -79.30 121.32 -11.78
CA SER A 592 -80.10 122.50 -12.05
C SER A 592 -80.65 123.01 -10.70
N PRO A 593 -80.41 124.27 -10.32
CA PRO A 593 -80.91 124.82 -9.07
C PRO A 593 -82.40 125.15 -9.23
N MET A 594 -83.28 124.23 -8.82
CA MET A 594 -84.66 124.60 -8.56
C MET A 594 -84.72 125.38 -7.23
N LYS A 595 -84.78 126.71 -7.39
CA LYS A 595 -85.45 127.63 -6.46
C LYS A 595 -86.96 127.47 -6.55
#